data_AF-A0A9Q9BBZ2-F1
#
_entry.id   AF-A0A9Q9BBZ2-F1
#
_cell.length_a   1.000
_cell.length_b   1.000
_cell.length_c   1.000
_cell.angle_alpha   90.00
_cell.angle_beta   90.00
_cell.angle_gamma   90.00
#
_symmetry.space_group_name_H-M   'P 1'
#
loop_
_entity.id
_entity.type
_entity.pdbx_description
1 polymer ?
#
loop_
_entity_poly.entity_id
_entity_poly.type
_entity_poly.pdbx_seq_one_letter_code
_entity_poly.pdbx_strand_id
1 'polypeptide(L)' 'MSETESLSYLFSDKELKQLALYLRKNADSLPKALEPLSDFAESYVYGKMTIGEAEAFFEKACL' A
#
# COMPACT_ATOMS: atom_id res chain seq x y z
N MET A 1 14.86 -33.28 1.52
CA MET A 1 14.20 -32.24 2.34
C MET A 1 14.30 -30.97 1.51
N SER A 2 13.21 -30.57 0.87
CA SER A 2 13.22 -29.36 0.03
C SER A 2 13.26 -28.16 0.97
N GLU A 3 14.37 -27.44 0.94
CA GLU A 3 14.49 -26.12 1.54
C GLU A 3 13.31 -25.30 1.01
N THR A 4 12.38 -24.91 1.87
CA THR A 4 11.45 -23.83 1.57
C THR A 4 12.30 -22.58 1.51
N GLU A 5 12.96 -22.34 0.38
CA GLU A 5 13.50 -21.02 0.05
C GLU A 5 12.35 -20.06 0.27
N SER A 6 12.45 -19.26 1.34
CA SER A 6 11.49 -18.22 1.67
C SER A 6 11.58 -17.21 0.53
N LEU A 7 10.78 -17.42 -0.52
CA LEU A 7 10.64 -16.51 -1.64
C LEU A 7 10.19 -15.17 -1.07
N SER A 8 11.18 -14.32 -0.83
CA SER A 8 11.00 -13.03 -0.20
C SER A 8 10.62 -12.08 -1.31
N TYR A 9 9.31 -11.89 -1.47
CA TYR A 9 8.79 -10.91 -2.40
C TYR A 9 8.99 -9.50 -1.80
N LEU A 10 9.77 -8.69 -2.52
CA LEU A 10 10.01 -7.29 -2.19
C LEU A 10 9.14 -6.44 -3.11
N PHE A 11 8.20 -5.72 -2.53
CA PHE A 11 7.40 -4.77 -3.28
C PHE A 11 8.28 -3.65 -3.84
N SER A 12 8.10 -3.33 -5.11
CA SER A 12 8.62 -2.10 -5.71
C SER A 12 7.85 -0.87 -5.22
N ASP A 13 8.46 0.31 -5.34
CA ASP A 13 7.83 1.59 -5.02
C ASP A 13 6.50 1.79 -5.80
N LYS A 14 6.48 1.37 -7.06
CA LYS A 14 5.27 1.42 -7.90
C LYS A 14 4.17 0.51 -7.37
N GLU A 15 4.50 -0.72 -6.99
CA GLU A 15 3.54 -1.68 -6.46
C GLU A 15 2.98 -1.20 -5.11
N LEU A 16 3.82 -0.68 -4.20
CA LEU A 16 3.36 -0.14 -2.92
C LEU A 16 2.41 1.05 -3.11
N LYS A 17 2.72 1.94 -4.04
CA LYS A 17 1.84 3.05 -4.42
C LYS A 17 0.51 2.54 -4.96
N GLN A 18 0.53 1.61 -5.91
CA GLN A 18 -0.71 1.03 -6.45
C GLN A 18 -1.52 0.30 -5.37
N LEU A 19 -0.85 -0.39 -4.45
CA LEU A 19 -1.45 -1.06 -3.31
C LEU A 19 -2.13 -0.04 -2.39
N ALA A 20 -1.44 1.05 -2.03
CA ALA A 20 -1.99 2.12 -1.20
C ALA A 20 -3.24 2.73 -1.83
N LEU A 21 -3.23 3.01 -3.14
CA LEU A 21 -4.41 3.52 -3.86
C LEU A 21 -5.57 2.52 -3.84
N TYR A 22 -5.28 1.25 -4.12
CA TYR A 22 -6.30 0.20 -4.14
C TYR A 22 -6.92 0.02 -2.76
N LEU A 23 -6.09 -0.02 -1.71
CA LEU A 23 -6.55 -0.22 -0.35
C LEU A 23 -7.39 0.97 0.14
N ARG A 24 -6.94 2.20 -0.14
CA ARG A 24 -7.68 3.44 0.13
C ARG A 24 -9.04 3.46 -0.58
N LYS A 25 -9.08 3.11 -1.87
CA LYS A 25 -10.33 3.09 -2.67
C LYS A 25 -11.34 2.05 -2.19
N ASN A 26 -10.86 0.95 -1.61
CA ASN A 26 -11.70 -0.15 -1.16
C ASN A 26 -11.80 -0.24 0.36
N ALA A 27 -11.41 0.81 1.10
CA ALA A 27 -11.32 0.83 2.57
C ALA A 27 -12.60 0.31 3.24
N ASP A 28 -13.77 0.71 2.74
CA ASP A 28 -15.07 0.31 3.27
C ASP A 28 -15.40 -1.18 3.08
N SER A 29 -14.72 -1.85 2.16
CA SER A 29 -14.95 -3.24 1.76
C SER A 29 -13.79 -4.19 2.13
N LEU A 30 -12.73 -3.65 2.75
CA LEU A 30 -11.56 -4.44 3.10
C LEU A 30 -11.79 -5.28 4.38
N PRO A 31 -11.38 -6.57 4.37
CA PRO A 31 -11.29 -7.35 5.59
C PRO A 31 -10.38 -6.68 6.62
N LYS A 32 -10.78 -6.66 7.89
CA LYS A 32 -9.96 -6.13 9.01
C LYS A 32 -8.55 -6.72 9.08
N ALA A 33 -8.36 -7.95 8.59
CA ALA A 33 -7.04 -8.58 8.52
C ALA A 33 -6.05 -7.84 7.60
N LEU A 34 -6.54 -7.02 6.66
CA LEU A 34 -5.72 -6.24 5.73
C LEU A 34 -5.50 -4.80 6.20
N GLU A 35 -6.09 -4.39 7.33
CA GLU A 35 -5.90 -3.07 7.93
C GLU A 35 -4.41 -2.77 8.19
N PRO A 36 -3.60 -3.69 8.78
CA PRO A 36 -2.17 -3.44 8.97
C PRO A 36 -1.38 -3.29 7.66
N LEU A 37 -1.83 -3.96 6.59
CA LEU A 37 -1.22 -3.86 5.27
C LEU A 37 -1.57 -2.51 4.62
N SER A 38 -2.79 -2.03 4.82
CA SER A 38 -3.24 -0.71 4.40
C SER A 38 -2.44 0.39 5.09
N ASP A 39 -2.32 0.32 6.41
CA ASP A 39 -1.54 1.28 7.20
C ASP A 39 -0.07 1.29 6.77
N PHE A 40 0.50 0.12 6.49
CA PHE A 40 1.87 0.00 5.99
C PHE A 40 2.03 0.68 4.63
N ALA A 41 1.13 0.43 3.69
CA ALA A 41 1.19 1.02 2.35
C ALA A 41 1.01 2.55 2.40
N GLU A 42 0.10 3.04 3.24
CA GLU A 42 -0.10 4.47 3.46
C GLU A 42 1.13 5.13 4.08
N SER A 43 1.66 4.53 5.14
CA SER A 43 2.86 5.02 5.82
C SER A 43 4.08 5.06 4.89
N TYR A 44 4.19 4.10 3.97
CA TYR A 44 5.23 4.11 2.95
C TYR A 44 5.11 5.32 2.02
N VAL A 45 3.89 5.63 1.56
CA VAL A 45 3.64 6.79 0.69
C VAL A 45 3.97 8.09 1.43
N TYR A 46 3.43 8.29 2.63
CA TYR A 46 3.71 9.48 3.45
C TYR A 46 5.18 9.59 3.90
N GLY A 47 5.90 8.48 4.02
CA GLY A 47 7.34 8.48 4.32
C GLY A 47 8.23 8.79 3.12
N LYS A 48 7.72 8.66 1.90
CA LYS A 48 8.45 8.89 0.64
C LYS A 48 8.05 10.17 -0.08
N MET A 49 6.88 10.71 0.24
CA MET A 49 6.31 11.90 -0.37
C MET A 49 6.09 12.97 0.69
N THR A 50 6.16 14.23 0.29
CA THR A 50 5.65 15.31 1.13
C THR A 50 4.15 15.18 1.32
N ILE A 51 3.59 15.82 2.35
CA ILE A 51 2.14 15.78 2.63
C ILE A 51 1.33 16.18 1.38
N GLY A 52 1.71 17.27 0.70
CA GLY A 52 1.00 17.72 -0.50
C GLY A 52 1.11 16.76 -1.69
N GLU A 53 2.23 16.07 -1.85
CA GLU A 53 2.38 15.04 -2.89
C GLU A 53 1.55 13.79 -2.57
N ALA A 54 1.48 13.39 -1.29
CA ALA A 54 0.67 12.28 -0.84
C ALA A 54 -0.83 12.59 -0.96
N GLU A 55 -1.26 13.81 -0.62
CA GLU A 55 -2.64 14.27 -0.80
C GLU A 55 -3.05 14.22 -2.28
N ALA A 56 -2.24 14.82 -3.18
CA ALA A 56 -2.48 14.77 -4.62
C ALA A 56 -2.44 13.33 -5.19
N PHE A 57 -1.66 12.45 -4.56
CA PHE A 57 -1.61 11.04 -4.90
C PHE A 57 -2.92 10.33 -4.53
N PHE A 58 -3.42 10.51 -3.31
CA PHE A 58 -4.65 9.88 -2.84
C PHE A 58 -5.93 10.51 -3.38
N GLU A 59 -5.90 11.76 -3.85
CA GLU A 59 -7.03 12.35 -4.58
C GLU A 59 -7.43 11.49 -5.81
N LYS A 60 -6.46 10.82 -6.45
CA LYS A 60 -6.73 9.89 -7.56
C LYS A 60 -7.44 8.61 -7.13
N ALA A 61 -7.43 8.26 -5.85
CA ALA A 61 -8.16 7.11 -5.34
C ALA A 61 -9.66 7.38 -5.16
N CYS A 62 -10.05 8.66 -5.06
CA CYS A 62 -11.43 9.11 -4.90
C CYS A 62 -12.20 9.33 -6.21
N LEU A 63 -11.53 9.18 -7.37
CA LEU A 63 -12.13 9.16 -8.71
C LEU A 63 -12.47 7.71 -9.14
#